data_AF-A0A9P6MET0-F1
#
_entry.id   AF-A0A9P6MET0-F1
#
_cell.length_a   1.000
_cell.length_b   1.000
_cell.length_c   1.000
_cell.angle_alpha   90.00
_cell.angle_beta   90.00
_cell.angle_gamma   90.00
#
_symmetry.space_group_name_H-M   'P 1'
#
loop_
_entity.id
_entity.type
_entity.pdbx_description
1 polymer ?
#
loop_
_entity_poly.entity_id
_entity_poly.type
_entity_poly.pdbx_seq_one_letter_code
_entity_poly.pdbx_strand_id
1 'polypeptide(L)'
;VRHQTHETLEILPGYPGTNSVDSQGPTPGVAGNTWLTLDSPLDPFTYEDLLLNNPDPNNLTKIVTSKAVVNIRDLGYEYEDLRPPLEGPITRPAPILTVSNINRATLGGSFLVSAWAILESGEKILVGTEAALSRWHVAGCQNCQNHLEFRAHIPIKGWSKEEAEKVRFRVHLHTRTLNRGDCGSGPQQGVQNPKFKLGTDHL
;
A
#
# COMPACT_ATOMS: atom_id res chain seq x y z
N VAL A 1 14.19 13.92 -7.70
CA VAL A 1 14.47 14.88 -6.59
C VAL A 1 14.86 14.09 -5.35
N ARG A 2 16.06 14.28 -4.82
CA ARG A 2 16.47 13.71 -3.51
C ARG A 2 15.96 14.67 -2.44
N HIS A 3 15.06 14.20 -1.57
CA HIS A 3 14.39 15.07 -0.58
C HIS A 3 15.29 15.50 0.60
N GLN A 4 16.55 15.04 0.66
CA GLN A 4 17.55 15.40 1.69
C GLN A 4 17.13 15.15 3.15
N THR A 5 16.19 14.24 3.39
CA THR A 5 15.64 13.91 4.71
C THR A 5 16.40 12.76 5.39
N HIS A 6 17.73 12.88 5.53
CA HIS A 6 18.53 11.82 6.15
C HIS A 6 18.54 11.88 7.67
N GLU A 7 18.35 13.07 8.26
CA GLU A 7 18.43 13.30 9.71
C GLU A 7 17.06 13.57 10.34
N THR A 8 16.09 14.01 9.53
CA THR A 8 14.76 14.39 10.01
C THR A 8 13.68 13.89 9.07
N LEU A 9 12.55 13.53 9.66
CA LEU A 9 11.30 13.23 8.97
C LEU A 9 10.19 14.06 9.60
N GLU A 10 9.18 14.39 8.81
CA GLU A 10 7.98 15.06 9.28
C GLU A 10 6.77 14.18 8.95
N ILE A 11 5.89 14.00 9.94
CA ILE A 11 4.60 13.34 9.77
C ILE A 11 3.53 14.43 9.82
N LEU A 12 2.75 14.56 8.74
CA LEU A 12 1.63 15.48 8.68
C LEU A 12 0.53 15.03 9.66
N PRO A 13 0.23 15.81 10.72
CA PRO A 13 -0.75 15.39 11.71
C PRO A 13 -2.15 15.25 11.09
N GLY A 14 -2.86 14.18 11.42
CA GLY A 14 -4.24 13.98 10.97
C GLY A 14 -4.36 13.46 9.53
N TYR A 15 -3.25 13.21 8.83
CA TYR A 15 -3.30 12.71 7.46
C TYR A 15 -3.65 11.22 7.42
N PRO A 16 -4.45 10.74 6.44
CA PRO A 16 -4.73 9.31 6.31
C PRO A 16 -3.45 8.47 6.28
N GLY A 17 -3.38 7.45 7.14
CA GLY A 17 -2.17 6.65 7.37
C GLY A 17 -1.45 6.96 8.68
N THR A 18 -1.86 8.01 9.41
CA THR A 18 -1.29 8.36 10.72
C THR A 18 -2.18 7.96 11.89
N ASN A 19 -3.21 7.13 11.71
CA ASN A 19 -4.06 6.63 12.79
C ASN A 19 -3.97 5.11 12.89
N SER A 20 -3.98 4.58 14.12
CA SER A 20 -3.88 3.14 14.37
C SER A 20 -5.01 2.32 13.75
N VAL A 21 -6.18 2.92 13.47
CA VAL A 21 -7.26 2.20 12.76
C VAL A 21 -7.02 2.11 11.26
N ASP A 22 -6.16 2.94 10.68
CA ASP A 22 -5.98 3.00 9.24
C ASP A 22 -5.46 1.65 8.67
N SER A 23 -5.92 1.32 7.46
CA SER A 23 -5.50 0.16 6.66
C SER A 23 -5.65 -1.20 7.35
N GLN A 24 -4.64 -1.65 8.11
CA GLN A 24 -4.63 -2.97 8.75
C GLN A 24 -5.29 -2.96 10.14
N GLY A 25 -5.53 -1.76 10.70
CA GLY A 25 -5.98 -1.58 12.06
C GLY A 25 -4.87 -1.70 13.10
N PRO A 26 -5.20 -1.56 14.39
CA PRO A 26 -4.18 -1.44 15.43
C PRO A 26 -3.35 -2.72 15.59
N THR A 27 -2.06 -2.55 15.86
CA THR A 27 -1.15 -3.64 16.24
C THR A 27 -1.35 -4.03 17.71
N PRO A 28 -0.85 -5.21 18.15
CA PRO A 28 -0.93 -5.59 19.56
C PRO A 28 -0.35 -4.51 20.48
N GLY A 29 -1.03 -4.19 21.58
CA GLY A 29 -0.61 -3.15 22.52
C GLY A 29 -1.00 -1.72 22.12
N VAL A 30 -1.40 -1.48 20.87
CA VAL A 30 -1.83 -0.16 20.40
C VAL A 30 -3.35 -0.05 20.47
N ALA A 31 -3.86 0.97 21.16
CA ALA A 31 -5.29 1.21 21.22
C ALA A 31 -5.84 1.65 19.86
N GLY A 32 -7.10 1.33 19.59
CA GLY A 32 -7.82 1.89 18.44
C GLY A 32 -7.91 3.42 18.53
N ASN A 33 -7.90 4.08 17.37
CA ASN A 33 -8.02 5.52 17.20
C ASN A 33 -6.86 6.32 17.84
N THR A 34 -5.66 5.74 17.85
CA THR A 34 -4.45 6.37 18.37
C THR A 34 -3.68 7.00 17.23
N TRP A 35 -3.31 8.27 17.37
CA TRP A 35 -2.47 8.96 16.39
C TRP A 35 -1.03 8.47 16.46
N LEU A 36 -0.50 8.05 15.31
CA LEU A 36 0.84 7.53 15.13
C LEU A 36 1.78 8.67 14.74
N THR A 37 2.91 8.78 15.43
CA THR A 37 3.91 9.83 15.25
C THR A 37 5.32 9.23 15.26
N LEU A 38 6.36 10.07 15.14
CA LEU A 38 7.75 9.61 15.30
C LEU A 38 8.07 9.13 16.72
N ASP A 39 7.21 9.42 17.70
CA ASP A 39 7.32 8.98 19.09
C ASP A 39 6.56 7.68 19.37
N SER A 40 5.81 7.16 18.40
CA SER A 40 5.11 5.89 18.57
C SER A 40 6.11 4.73 18.76
N PRO A 41 5.85 3.81 19.71
CA PRO A 41 6.70 2.66 19.94
C PRO A 41 6.71 1.74 18.71
N LEU A 42 7.90 1.29 18.33
CA LEU A 42 8.11 0.27 17.30
C LEU A 42 8.24 -1.10 17.99
N ASP A 43 7.15 -1.56 18.60
CA ASP A 43 7.14 -2.85 19.28
C ASP A 43 7.42 -4.03 18.31
N PRO A 44 8.13 -5.08 18.77
CA PRO A 44 8.69 -5.27 20.12
C PRO A 44 10.15 -4.82 20.25
N PHE A 45 10.64 -3.96 19.35
CA PHE A 45 12.07 -3.66 19.25
C PHE A 45 12.55 -2.74 20.38
N THR A 46 13.69 -3.11 20.95
CA THR A 46 14.41 -2.36 21.99
C THR A 46 15.73 -1.81 21.46
N TYR A 47 16.34 -0.87 22.18
CA TYR A 47 17.66 -0.34 21.80
C TYR A 47 18.77 -1.40 21.85
N GLU A 48 18.58 -2.48 22.62
CA GLU A 48 19.45 -3.66 22.60
C GLU A 48 19.44 -4.38 21.23
N ASP A 49 18.31 -4.34 20.53
CA ASP A 49 18.17 -4.95 19.20
C ASP A 49 18.83 -4.10 18.10
N LEU A 50 19.16 -2.84 18.38
CA LEU A 50 19.78 -1.94 17.42
C LEU A 50 21.31 -2.14 17.44
N LEU A 51 21.90 -2.32 16.26
CA LEU A 51 23.35 -2.40 16.05
C LEU A 51 24.01 -1.00 16.14
N LEU A 52 23.71 -0.25 17.19
CA LEU A 52 24.21 1.11 17.36
C LEU A 52 25.73 1.11 17.49
N ASN A 53 26.38 2.05 16.80
CA ASN A 53 27.83 2.21 16.89
C ASN A 53 28.30 2.60 18.31
N ASN A 54 27.42 3.23 19.10
CA ASN A 54 27.70 3.65 20.48
C ASN A 54 26.41 3.66 21.33
N PRO A 55 25.94 2.50 21.82
CA PRO A 55 24.71 2.43 22.60
C PRO A 55 24.90 3.01 24.01
N ASP A 56 23.91 3.75 24.51
CA ASP A 56 23.85 4.12 25.92
C ASP A 56 23.39 2.90 26.73
N PRO A 57 24.22 2.34 27.63
CA PRO A 57 23.88 1.14 28.39
C PRO A 57 22.62 1.32 29.27
N ASN A 58 22.25 2.56 29.62
CA ASN A 58 21.05 2.83 30.41
C ASN A 58 19.75 2.76 29.60
N ASN A 59 19.84 2.75 28.26
CA ASN A 59 18.69 2.79 27.37
C ASN A 59 18.41 1.47 26.65
N LEU A 60 19.24 0.44 26.83
CA LEU A 60 19.14 -0.82 26.07
C LEU A 60 17.75 -1.47 26.11
N THR A 61 17.09 -1.46 27.27
CA THR A 61 15.76 -2.05 27.44
C THR A 61 14.60 -1.14 27.01
N LYS A 62 14.89 0.09 26.57
CA LYS A 62 13.87 1.04 26.13
C LYS A 62 13.33 0.62 24.76
N ILE A 63 12.04 0.83 24.54
CA ILE A 63 11.40 0.58 23.24
C ILE A 63 11.89 1.62 22.22
N VAL A 64 12.17 1.15 21.01
CA VAL A 64 12.61 1.96 19.87
C VAL A 64 11.44 2.79 19.33
N THR A 65 11.74 3.99 18.83
CA THR A 65 10.79 4.79 18.05
C THR A 65 11.41 5.14 16.70
N SER A 66 10.59 5.65 15.76
CA SER A 66 11.08 6.06 14.44
C SER A 66 12.22 7.09 14.51
N LYS A 67 12.30 7.90 15.57
CA LYS A 67 13.40 8.86 15.78
C LYS A 67 14.78 8.21 15.86
N ALA A 68 14.85 6.99 16.39
CA ALA A 68 16.12 6.27 16.56
C ALA A 68 16.65 5.65 15.26
N VAL A 69 15.82 5.61 14.20
CA VAL A 69 16.12 4.89 12.94
C VAL A 69 15.97 5.77 11.70
N VAL A 70 15.92 7.11 11.87
CA VAL A 70 15.84 8.04 10.73
C VAL A 70 17.10 7.96 9.87
N ASN A 71 18.27 7.97 10.52
CA ASN A 71 19.55 7.84 9.85
C ASN A 71 20.09 6.42 10.01
N ILE A 72 20.05 5.64 8.93
CA ILE A 72 20.52 4.25 8.94
C ILE A 72 22.02 4.12 9.24
N ARG A 73 22.82 5.18 9.07
CA ARG A 73 24.25 5.18 9.41
C ARG A 73 24.50 5.08 10.91
N ASP A 74 23.58 5.60 11.71
CA ASP A 74 23.65 5.49 13.18
C ASP A 74 23.48 4.03 13.63
N LEU A 75 22.85 3.21 12.79
CA LEU A 75 22.70 1.76 12.93
C LEU A 75 23.88 0.96 12.35
N GLY A 76 24.95 1.64 11.94
CA GLY A 76 26.19 1.01 11.48
C GLY A 76 26.17 0.47 10.04
N TYR A 77 25.17 0.85 9.23
CA TYR A 77 25.12 0.43 7.82
C TYR A 77 24.70 1.54 6.86
N GLU A 78 25.05 1.37 5.59
CA GLU A 78 24.55 2.20 4.49
C GLU A 78 24.41 1.36 3.22
N TYR A 79 23.62 1.85 2.27
CA TYR A 79 23.53 1.24 0.94
C TYR A 79 24.58 1.86 0.02
N GLU A 80 25.38 1.01 -0.63
CA GLU A 80 26.25 1.44 -1.72
C GLU A 80 25.42 1.87 -2.93
N ASP A 81 25.94 2.84 -3.69
CA ASP A 81 25.43 3.19 -5.03
C ASP A 81 23.98 3.72 -5.09
N LEU A 82 23.67 4.74 -4.28
CA LEU A 82 22.46 5.57 -4.44
C LEU A 82 22.56 6.49 -5.67
N ARG A 83 22.83 5.92 -6.86
CA ARG A 83 22.59 6.67 -8.09
C ARG A 83 21.13 7.09 -8.04
N PRO A 84 20.83 8.39 -8.18
CA PRO A 84 19.44 8.79 -8.30
C PRO A 84 18.83 7.93 -9.40
N PRO A 85 17.66 7.29 -9.17
CA PRO A 85 16.98 6.62 -10.26
C PRO A 85 16.94 7.61 -11.42
N LEU A 86 17.37 7.16 -12.61
CA LEU A 86 17.32 7.97 -13.83
C LEU A 86 16.01 8.73 -13.80
N GLU A 87 16.07 10.06 -13.91
CA GLU A 87 14.87 10.88 -13.85
C GLU A 87 13.86 10.27 -14.81
N GLY A 88 12.78 9.73 -14.22
CA GLY A 88 11.73 9.10 -15.02
C GLY A 88 11.22 10.12 -16.02
N PRO A 89 10.73 9.69 -17.19
CA PRO A 89 10.16 10.61 -18.17
C PRO A 89 9.14 11.51 -17.47
N ILE A 90 9.20 12.82 -17.77
CA ILE A 90 8.28 13.82 -17.21
C ILE A 90 6.86 13.27 -17.29
N THR A 91 6.26 13.00 -16.13
CA THR A 91 4.90 12.47 -16.05
C THR A 91 3.96 13.58 -16.47
N ARG A 92 3.49 13.51 -17.72
CA ARG A 92 2.35 14.32 -18.16
C ARG A 92 1.11 13.91 -17.36
N PRO A 93 0.18 14.84 -17.09
CA PRO A 93 -1.12 14.48 -16.56
C PRO A 93 -1.73 13.35 -17.41
N ALA A 94 -2.19 12.29 -16.74
CA ALA A 94 -2.72 11.10 -17.39
C ALA A 94 -4.16 10.84 -16.91
N PRO A 95 -5.05 10.33 -17.78
CA PRO A 95 -6.37 9.86 -17.36
C PRO A 95 -6.25 8.86 -16.21
N ILE A 96 -7.15 8.93 -15.23
CA ILE A 96 -7.10 8.05 -14.04
C ILE A 96 -8.29 7.10 -14.10
N LEU A 97 -7.99 5.80 -14.08
CA LEU A 97 -9.00 4.77 -13.88
C LEU A 97 -9.16 4.49 -12.38
N THR A 98 -10.28 4.93 -11.81
CA THR A 98 -10.61 4.65 -10.41
C THR A 98 -11.40 3.36 -10.32
N VAL A 99 -10.85 2.36 -9.65
CA VAL A 99 -11.49 1.06 -9.38
C VAL A 99 -12.03 1.05 -7.96
N SER A 100 -13.26 0.57 -7.79
CA SER A 100 -13.96 0.48 -6.51
C SER A 100 -14.86 -0.76 -6.44
N ASN A 101 -15.67 -0.86 -5.38
CA ASN A 101 -16.60 -1.97 -5.15
C ASN A 101 -15.88 -3.33 -4.96
N ILE A 102 -14.75 -3.30 -4.24
CA ILE A 102 -14.00 -4.50 -3.84
C ILE A 102 -14.01 -4.55 -2.31
N ASN A 103 -14.54 -5.63 -1.75
CA ASN A 103 -14.56 -5.88 -0.31
C ASN A 103 -13.49 -6.91 0.08
N ARG A 104 -12.45 -6.46 0.79
CA ARG A 104 -11.33 -7.30 1.24
C ARG A 104 -11.75 -8.43 2.18
N ALA A 105 -12.86 -8.30 2.92
CA ALA A 105 -13.35 -9.36 3.81
C ALA A 105 -13.78 -10.62 3.05
N THR A 106 -14.19 -10.47 1.79
CA THR A 106 -14.66 -11.57 0.94
C THR A 106 -13.54 -12.25 0.14
N LEU A 107 -12.31 -11.73 0.27
CA LEU A 107 -11.14 -12.18 -0.46
C LEU A 107 -10.13 -12.82 0.49
N GLY A 108 -9.79 -14.08 0.21
CA GLY A 108 -8.74 -14.80 0.94
C GLY A 108 -7.35 -14.36 0.47
N GLY A 109 -6.65 -13.58 1.29
CA GLY A 109 -5.26 -13.18 1.02
C GLY A 109 -5.13 -12.02 0.03
N SER A 110 -3.90 -11.77 -0.41
CA SER A 110 -3.57 -10.73 -1.38
C SER A 110 -4.21 -10.97 -2.74
N PHE A 111 -4.48 -9.89 -3.48
CA PHE A 111 -5.05 -9.93 -4.81
C PHE A 111 -4.44 -8.84 -5.70
N LEU A 112 -4.62 -8.98 -7.02
CA LEU A 112 -4.17 -8.02 -8.02
C LEU A 112 -5.38 -7.52 -8.82
N VAL A 113 -5.47 -6.22 -9.03
CA VAL A 113 -6.41 -5.61 -9.97
C VAL A 113 -5.64 -5.24 -11.22
N SER A 114 -6.09 -5.72 -12.38
CA SER A 114 -5.51 -5.34 -13.67
C SER A 114 -6.53 -4.59 -14.51
N ALA A 115 -6.11 -3.48 -15.11
CA ALA A 115 -6.91 -2.65 -16.01
C ALA A 115 -6.46 -2.88 -17.45
N TRP A 116 -7.43 -3.13 -18.34
CA TRP A 116 -7.21 -3.45 -19.74
C TRP A 116 -7.99 -2.50 -20.64
N ALA A 117 -7.33 -1.96 -21.65
CA ALA A 117 -7.94 -1.24 -22.77
C ALA A 117 -8.29 -2.23 -23.88
N ILE A 118 -9.48 -2.08 -24.47
CA ILE A 118 -9.91 -2.82 -25.65
C ILE A 118 -9.93 -1.84 -26.81
N LEU A 119 -8.98 -1.97 -27.73
CA LEU A 119 -8.89 -1.13 -28.92
C LEU A 119 -10.01 -1.46 -29.91
N GLU A 120 -10.26 -0.56 -30.87
CA GLU A 120 -11.22 -0.78 -31.96
C GLU A 120 -10.91 -2.04 -32.79
N SER A 121 -9.62 -2.38 -32.91
CA SER A 121 -9.15 -3.62 -33.56
C SER A 121 -9.59 -4.90 -32.82
N GLY A 122 -10.09 -4.79 -31.58
CA GLY A 122 -10.40 -5.90 -30.69
C GLY A 122 -9.21 -6.36 -29.84
N GLU A 123 -8.01 -5.79 -30.05
CA GLU A 123 -6.82 -6.08 -29.25
C GLU A 123 -6.98 -5.59 -27.81
N LYS A 124 -6.46 -6.39 -26.85
CA LYS A 124 -6.50 -6.07 -25.42
C LYS A 124 -5.10 -5.68 -24.94
N ILE A 125 -4.97 -4.47 -24.43
CA ILE A 125 -3.71 -3.93 -23.91
C ILE A 125 -3.83 -3.75 -22.40
N LEU A 126 -2.85 -4.24 -21.65
CA LEU A 126 -2.75 -3.99 -20.21
C LEU A 126 -2.28 -2.55 -19.99
N VAL A 127 -3.12 -1.72 -19.37
CA VAL A 127 -2.82 -0.30 -19.14
C VAL A 127 -2.35 0.00 -17.72
N GLY A 128 -2.57 -0.92 -16.79
CA GLY A 128 -2.04 -0.80 -15.43
C GLY A 128 -2.49 -1.90 -14.50
N THR A 129 -1.83 -1.97 -13.35
CA THR A 129 -2.08 -2.95 -12.30
C THR A 129 -1.96 -2.30 -10.94
N GLU A 130 -2.81 -2.72 -10.00
CA GLU A 130 -2.71 -2.35 -8.59
C GLU A 130 -2.70 -3.62 -7.73
N ALA A 131 -1.70 -3.76 -6.87
CA ALA A 131 -1.56 -4.89 -5.97
C ALA A 131 -2.06 -4.53 -4.58
N ALA A 132 -2.96 -5.34 -4.03
CA ALA A 132 -3.43 -5.21 -2.66
C ALA A 132 -2.80 -6.30 -1.79
N LEU A 133 -1.83 -5.92 -0.96
CA LEU A 133 -1.29 -6.80 0.05
C LEU A 133 -2.34 -7.00 1.16
N SER A 134 -2.75 -8.24 1.38
CA SER A 134 -3.81 -8.58 2.34
C SER A 134 -3.50 -9.90 3.05
N ARG A 135 -4.32 -10.25 4.04
CA ARG A 135 -4.19 -11.47 4.86
C ARG A 135 -5.34 -12.45 4.59
N TRP A 136 -5.19 -13.71 4.99
CA TRP A 136 -6.15 -14.78 4.68
C TRP A 136 -7.53 -14.61 5.33
N HIS A 137 -7.60 -14.09 6.57
CA HIS A 137 -8.82 -14.03 7.35
C HIS A 137 -9.17 -12.59 7.77
N VAL A 138 -9.43 -11.73 6.78
CA VAL A 138 -9.84 -10.34 7.04
C VAL A 138 -11.19 -10.27 7.74
N ALA A 139 -12.15 -11.14 7.37
CA ALA A 139 -13.49 -11.14 7.95
C ALA A 139 -13.51 -11.42 9.47
N GLY A 140 -12.61 -12.26 9.98
CA GLY A 140 -12.50 -12.58 11.41
C GLY A 140 -11.56 -11.66 12.18
N CYS A 141 -10.95 -10.67 11.53
CA CYS A 141 -9.99 -9.76 12.14
C CYS A 141 -10.72 -8.50 12.63
N GLN A 142 -10.93 -8.38 13.94
CA GLN A 142 -11.62 -7.24 14.55
C GLN A 142 -11.02 -5.89 14.13
N ASN A 143 -9.69 -5.81 14.04
CA ASN A 143 -8.97 -4.60 13.67
C ASN A 143 -9.13 -4.26 12.18
N CYS A 144 -9.30 -5.29 11.34
CA CYS A 144 -9.35 -5.15 9.89
C CYS A 144 -10.77 -4.83 9.37
N GLN A 145 -11.82 -5.10 10.16
CA GLN A 145 -13.21 -4.86 9.76
C GLN A 145 -13.53 -3.37 9.55
N ASN A 146 -12.72 -2.45 10.09
CA ASN A 146 -12.93 -1.02 9.95
C ASN A 146 -12.53 -0.47 8.57
N HIS A 147 -11.73 -1.22 7.77
CA HIS A 147 -11.21 -0.76 6.47
C HIS A 147 -11.26 -1.87 5.39
N LEU A 148 -12.49 -2.27 5.06
CA LEU A 148 -12.76 -3.36 4.12
C LEU A 148 -12.85 -2.94 2.66
N GLU A 149 -13.17 -1.66 2.39
CA GLU A 149 -13.24 -1.15 1.03
C GLU A 149 -11.83 -1.02 0.45
N PHE A 150 -11.60 -1.64 -0.70
CA PHE A 150 -10.44 -1.38 -1.52
C PHE A 150 -10.79 -0.44 -2.67
N ARG A 151 -9.98 0.62 -2.82
CA ARG A 151 -10.06 1.59 -3.90
C ARG A 151 -8.68 1.79 -4.51
N ALA A 152 -8.60 1.74 -5.84
CA ALA A 152 -7.37 1.93 -6.59
C ALA A 152 -7.53 3.08 -7.59
N HIS A 153 -6.46 3.85 -7.78
CA HIS A 153 -6.38 4.92 -8.78
C HIS A 153 -5.23 4.58 -9.72
N ILE A 154 -5.56 4.09 -10.92
CA ILE A 154 -4.57 3.61 -11.89
C ILE A 154 -4.40 4.69 -12.98
N PRO A 155 -3.28 5.43 -13.00
CA PRO A 155 -3.02 6.40 -14.05
C PRO A 155 -2.66 5.69 -15.36
N ILE A 156 -3.38 6.00 -16.43
CA ILE A 156 -3.17 5.43 -17.78
C ILE A 156 -2.12 6.28 -18.50
N LYS A 157 -0.85 6.00 -18.22
CA LYS A 157 0.26 6.80 -18.73
C LYS A 157 0.36 6.73 -20.25
N GLY A 158 0.62 7.88 -20.89
CA GLY A 158 0.85 7.98 -22.32
C GLY A 158 -0.43 8.14 -23.17
N TRP A 159 -1.58 8.29 -22.54
CA TRP A 159 -2.87 8.45 -23.22
C TRP A 159 -3.39 9.88 -23.08
N SER A 160 -3.95 10.43 -24.16
CA SER A 160 -4.69 11.68 -24.13
C SER A 160 -6.10 11.49 -23.55
N LYS A 161 -6.76 12.60 -23.23
CA LYS A 161 -8.17 12.61 -22.82
C LYS A 161 -9.06 11.99 -23.89
N GLU A 162 -8.87 12.40 -25.15
CA GLU A 162 -9.68 11.97 -26.29
C GLU A 162 -9.48 10.49 -26.61
N GLU A 163 -8.26 9.98 -26.45
CA GLU A 163 -7.95 8.55 -26.64
C GLU A 163 -8.62 7.71 -25.56
N ALA A 164 -8.53 8.12 -24.29
CA ALA A 164 -9.11 7.39 -23.17
C ALA A 164 -10.64 7.38 -23.22
N GLU A 165 -11.29 8.47 -23.63
CA GLU A 165 -12.76 8.54 -23.68
C GLU A 165 -13.39 7.69 -24.79
N LYS A 166 -12.65 7.40 -25.87
CA LYS A 166 -13.12 6.55 -26.98
C LYS A 166 -12.94 5.07 -26.72
N VAL A 167 -12.00 4.70 -25.86
CA VAL A 167 -11.63 3.30 -25.63
C VAL A 167 -12.49 2.65 -24.57
N ARG A 168 -12.79 1.37 -24.78
CA ARG A 168 -13.50 0.56 -23.79
C ARG A 168 -12.52 -0.07 -22.81
N PHE A 169 -12.69 0.21 -21.53
CA PHE A 169 -11.90 -0.44 -20.48
C PHE A 169 -12.60 -1.68 -19.89
N ARG A 170 -11.78 -2.59 -19.36
CA ARG A 170 -12.19 -3.70 -18.48
C ARG A 170 -11.24 -3.81 -17.31
N VAL A 171 -11.78 -4.20 -16.17
CA VAL A 171 -11.01 -4.48 -14.96
C VAL A 171 -11.18 -5.94 -14.60
N HIS A 172 -10.06 -6.60 -14.32
CA HIS A 172 -10.03 -7.98 -13.85
C HIS A 172 -9.43 -8.03 -12.45
N LEU A 173 -10.11 -8.77 -11.57
CA LEU A 173 -9.65 -9.07 -10.22
C LEU A 173 -9.02 -10.47 -10.23
N HIS A 174 -7.76 -10.55 -9.85
CA HIS A 174 -7.00 -11.79 -9.72
C HIS A 174 -6.85 -12.12 -8.24
N THR A 175 -7.51 -13.18 -7.80
CA THR A 175 -7.45 -13.66 -6.43
C THR A 175 -6.58 -14.90 -6.34
N ARG A 176 -6.13 -15.24 -5.14
CA ARG A 176 -5.52 -16.57 -4.92
C ARG A 176 -6.61 -17.62 -5.08
N THR A 177 -6.53 -18.50 -6.07
CA THR A 177 -7.45 -19.64 -6.17
C THR A 177 -7.21 -20.61 -5.01
N LEU A 178 -8.21 -20.79 -4.15
CA LEU A 178 -8.25 -21.96 -3.28
C LEU A 178 -8.80 -23.09 -4.13
N ASN A 179 -7.92 -23.95 -4.67
CA ASN A 179 -8.39 -25.23 -5.19
C ASN A 179 -9.12 -25.93 -4.05
N ARG A 180 -10.38 -26.28 -4.30
CA ARG A 180 -11.29 -26.95 -3.38
C ARG A 180 -10.82 -28.40 -3.19
N GLY A 181 -9.67 -28.58 -2.55
CA GLY A 181 -8.99 -29.85 -2.34
C GLY A 181 -8.22 -29.79 -1.03
N ASP A 182 -8.76 -30.51 -0.05
CA ASP A 182 -8.27 -30.77 1.30
C ASP A 182 -8.18 -29.62 2.32
N CYS A 183 -8.74 -29.92 3.50
CA CYS A 183 -8.82 -29.11 4.72
C CYS A 183 -9.88 -27.98 4.70
N GLY A 184 -11.09 -28.32 5.14
CA GLY A 184 -12.29 -27.48 5.18
C GLY A 184 -12.26 -26.29 6.14
N SER A 185 -11.37 -25.33 5.92
CA SER A 185 -11.38 -24.01 6.58
C SER A 185 -10.84 -22.88 5.70
N GLY A 186 -10.85 -23.05 4.37
CA GLY A 186 -10.49 -21.98 3.43
C GLY A 186 -11.56 -20.87 3.40
N PRO A 187 -11.18 -19.57 3.38
CA PRO A 187 -12.14 -18.48 3.28
C PRO A 187 -12.98 -18.60 2.00
N GLN A 188 -14.30 -18.53 2.13
CA GLN A 188 -15.22 -18.52 0.99
C GLN A 188 -14.96 -17.28 0.13
N GLN A 189 -14.64 -17.47 -1.14
CA GLN A 189 -14.52 -16.35 -2.08
C GLN A 189 -15.90 -15.87 -2.48
N GLY A 190 -16.25 -14.65 -2.08
CA GLY A 190 -17.43 -13.98 -2.60
C GLY A 190 -17.20 -13.55 -4.05
N VAL A 191 -18.19 -13.72 -4.91
CA VAL A 191 -18.15 -13.15 -6.27
C VAL A 191 -18.06 -11.63 -6.15
N GLN A 192 -16.91 -11.06 -6.51
CA GLN A 192 -16.71 -9.61 -6.56
C GLN A 192 -16.91 -9.11 -7.98
N ASN A 193 -17.62 -7.99 -8.12
CA ASN A 193 -17.78 -7.28 -9.39
C ASN A 193 -17.16 -5.88 -9.24
N PRO A 194 -15.84 -5.74 -9.48
CA PRO A 194 -15.19 -4.44 -9.47
C PRO A 194 -15.89 -3.47 -10.41
N LYS A 195 -16.13 -2.25 -9.92
CA LYS A 195 -16.61 -1.15 -10.75
C LYS A 195 -15.44 -0.24 -11.05
N PHE A 196 -15.50 0.47 -12.17
CA PHE A 196 -14.51 1.48 -12.48
C PHE A 196 -15.16 2.75 -13.03
N LYS A 197 -14.47 3.88 -12.83
CA LYS A 197 -14.80 5.18 -13.40
C LYS A 197 -13.53 5.78 -13.99
N LEU A 198 -13.62 6.25 -15.23
CA LEU A 198 -12.57 7.07 -15.85
C LEU A 198 -12.72 8.52 -15.36
N GLY A 199 -11.63 9.09 -14.87
CA GLY A 199 -11.52 10.51 -14.54
C GLY A 199 -10.52 11.20 -15.47
N THR A 200 -10.99 12.24 -16.14
CA THR A 200 -10.20 13.10 -17.06
C THR A 200 -10.29 14.58 -16.70
N ASP A 201 -10.99 14.93 -15.60
CA ASP A 201 -11.30 16.31 -15.23
C ASP A 201 -10.06 17.12 -14.79
N HIS A 202 -8.98 16.45 -14.40
CA HIS A 202 -7.73 17.05 -13.95
C HIS A 202 -6.69 17.25 -15.07
N LEU A 203 -7.06 16.95 -16.32
CA LEU A 203 -6.22 17.07 -17.51
C LEU A 203 -6.42 18.40 -18.23
#